data_AF-A0A4R6LU73-F1
#
_entry.id   AF-A0A4R6LU73-F1
#
_cell.length_a   1.000
_cell.length_b   1.000
_cell.length_c   1.000
_cell.angle_alpha   90.00
_cell.angle_beta   90.00
_cell.angle_gamma   90.00
#
_symmetry.space_group_name_H-M   'P 1'
#
loop_
_entity.id
_entity.type
_entity.pdbx_description
1 polymer ?
#
loop_
_entity_poly.entity_id
_entity_poly.type
_entity_poly.pdbx_seq_one_letter_code
_entity_poly.pdbx_strand_id
1 'polypeptide(L)'
;MNKNEHLLDNNGITLIEILMSVIILGLVMAIATPMIIKTFNIVEDSSVRITQNRMADIMLEDISKYFKSAVSFEENTINGLEIYKFEAFSPQDGNKKNYKIIETSDSKLEFRENGKLIRKIDSVDDFDINKDNSPLYIFKLRVINQSEEIIIKQLNLDARNIAVEDEYN
;
A
#
# COMPACT_ATOMS: atom_id res chain seq x y z
N MET A 1 -28.20 -84.36 -2.96
CA MET A 1 -27.59 -83.81 -4.19
C MET A 1 -27.42 -82.32 -3.96
N ASN A 2 -26.17 -81.84 -4.00
CA ASN A 2 -25.71 -80.53 -3.52
C ASN A 2 -25.70 -79.51 -4.67
N LYS A 3 -26.18 -78.28 -4.46
CA LYS A 3 -25.78 -77.09 -5.22
C LYS A 3 -25.95 -75.83 -4.36
N ASN A 4 -24.88 -75.48 -3.66
CA ASN A 4 -24.65 -74.12 -3.18
C ASN A 4 -24.11 -73.29 -4.35
N GLU A 5 -24.92 -72.38 -4.88
CA GLU A 5 -24.42 -71.31 -5.75
C GLU A 5 -24.12 -70.10 -4.86
N HIS A 6 -22.85 -69.96 -4.48
CA HIS A 6 -22.33 -68.72 -3.90
C HIS A 6 -21.68 -67.95 -5.05
N LEU A 7 -22.42 -67.00 -5.63
CA LEU A 7 -21.88 -66.01 -6.54
C LEU A 7 -20.96 -65.07 -5.72
N LEU A 8 -19.65 -65.28 -5.81
CA LEU A 8 -18.65 -64.35 -5.31
C LEU A 8 -18.23 -63.45 -6.48
N ASP A 9 -18.85 -62.28 -6.57
CA ASP A 9 -18.41 -61.19 -7.45
C ASP A 9 -17.08 -60.64 -6.92
N ASN A 10 -15.97 -61.15 -7.47
CA ASN A 10 -14.63 -60.63 -7.21
C ASN A 10 -14.34 -59.44 -8.15
N ASN A 11 -14.87 -58.26 -7.82
CA ASN A 11 -14.50 -57.02 -8.50
C ASN A 11 -13.19 -56.46 -7.93
N GLY A 12 -12.07 -57.06 -8.34
CA GLY A 12 -10.73 -56.53 -8.07
C GLY A 12 -10.36 -55.43 -9.07
N ILE A 13 -9.72 -54.35 -8.60
CA ILE A 13 -9.22 -53.28 -9.46
C ILE A 13 -8.16 -53.86 -10.41
N THR A 14 -8.36 -53.70 -11.70
CA THR A 14 -7.44 -54.18 -12.72
C THR A 14 -6.32 -53.18 -12.97
N LEU A 15 -5.15 -53.67 -13.41
CA LEU A 15 -4.00 -52.81 -13.74
C LEU A 15 -4.35 -51.76 -14.82
N ILE A 16 -5.21 -52.14 -15.77
CA ILE A 16 -5.65 -51.26 -16.85
C ILE A 16 -6.56 -50.12 -16.35
N GLU A 17 -7.42 -50.38 -15.37
CA GLU A 17 -8.26 -49.36 -14.74
C GLU A 17 -7.42 -48.34 -13.96
N ILE A 18 -6.36 -48.79 -13.29
CA ILE A 18 -5.41 -47.88 -12.62
C ILE A 18 -4.68 -47.03 -13.65
N LEU A 19 -4.21 -47.63 -14.74
CA LEU A 19 -3.50 -46.91 -15.80
C LEU A 19 -4.39 -45.85 -16.46
N MET A 20 -5.64 -46.20 -16.79
CA MET A 20 -6.61 -45.26 -17.33
C MET A 20 -6.92 -44.12 -16.35
N SER A 21 -7.07 -44.44 -15.07
CA SER A 21 -7.32 -43.42 -14.02
C SER A 21 -6.16 -42.43 -13.88
N VAL A 22 -4.92 -42.90 -13.93
CA VAL A 22 -3.71 -42.04 -13.88
C VAL A 22 -3.61 -41.16 -15.12
N ILE A 23 -3.92 -41.69 -16.31
CA ILE A 23 -3.92 -40.91 -17.56
C ILE A 23 -4.97 -39.79 -17.51
N ILE A 24 -6.20 -40.12 -17.08
CA ILE A 24 -7.28 -39.13 -16.96
C ILE A 24 -6.91 -38.06 -15.93
N LEU A 25 -6.39 -38.46 -14.76
CA LEU A 25 -5.96 -37.52 -13.73
C LEU A 25 -4.82 -36.61 -14.23
N GLY A 26 -3.85 -37.16 -14.96
CA GLY A 26 -2.77 -36.39 -15.56
C GLY A 26 -3.28 -35.36 -16.57
N LEU A 27 -4.27 -35.73 -17.40
CA LEU A 27 -4.90 -34.82 -18.35
C LEU A 27 -5.66 -33.68 -17.63
N VAL A 28 -6.43 -34.02 -16.59
CA VAL A 28 -7.16 -33.03 -15.79
C VAL A 28 -6.19 -32.06 -15.11
N MET A 29 -5.12 -32.58 -14.50
CA MET A 29 -4.09 -31.75 -13.87
C MET A 29 -3.37 -30.85 -14.89
N ALA A 30 -3.03 -31.37 -16.08
CA ALA A 30 -2.37 -30.59 -17.12
C ALA A 30 -3.19 -29.37 -17.57
N ILE A 31 -4.52 -29.45 -17.50
CA ILE A 31 -5.43 -28.33 -17.82
C ILE A 31 -5.67 -27.45 -16.58
N ALA A 32 -5.89 -28.05 -15.42
CA ALA A 32 -6.25 -27.32 -14.19
C ALA A 32 -5.08 -26.51 -13.61
N THR A 33 -3.87 -27.08 -13.58
CA THR A 33 -2.68 -26.44 -13.00
C THR A 33 -2.38 -25.05 -13.58
N PRO A 34 -2.30 -24.84 -14.92
CA PRO A 34 -2.03 -23.50 -15.45
C PRO A 34 -3.15 -22.49 -15.15
N MET A 35 -4.41 -22.95 -15.03
CA MET A 35 -5.56 -22.09 -14.71
C MET A 35 -5.52 -21.61 -13.25
N ILE A 36 -5.12 -22.51 -12.35
CA ILE A 36 -4.93 -22.20 -10.93
C ILE A 36 -3.76 -21.23 -10.75
N ILE A 37 -2.61 -21.49 -11.39
CA ILE A 37 -1.43 -20.60 -11.32
C ILE A 37 -1.76 -19.19 -11.80
N LYS A 38 -2.44 -19.06 -12.96
CA LYS A 38 -2.85 -17.76 -13.49
C LYS A 38 -3.76 -16.99 -12.52
N THR A 39 -4.67 -17.70 -11.84
CA THR A 39 -5.58 -17.07 -10.88
C THR A 39 -4.82 -16.53 -9.67
N PHE A 40 -3.87 -17.29 -9.12
CA PHE A 40 -3.06 -16.83 -8.00
C PHE A 40 -2.17 -15.63 -8.37
N ASN A 41 -1.56 -15.63 -9.56
CA ASN A 41 -0.76 -14.49 -10.01
C ASN A 41 -1.59 -13.21 -10.16
N ILE A 42 -2.80 -13.30 -10.73
CA ILE A 42 -3.71 -12.13 -10.87
C ILE A 42 -4.11 -11.58 -9.49
N VAL A 43 -4.36 -12.46 -8.53
CA VAL A 43 -4.76 -12.07 -7.17
C VAL A 43 -3.61 -11.38 -6.44
N GLU A 44 -2.38 -11.87 -6.57
CA GLU A 44 -1.20 -11.28 -5.96
C GLU A 44 -0.97 -9.84 -6.44
N ASP A 45 -0.93 -9.63 -7.76
CA ASP A 45 -0.77 -8.29 -8.36
C ASP A 45 -1.90 -7.34 -7.91
N SER A 46 -3.14 -7.84 -7.88
CA SER A 46 -4.29 -7.04 -7.45
C SER A 46 -4.21 -6.66 -5.96
N SER A 47 -3.75 -7.58 -5.12
CA SER A 47 -3.63 -7.38 -3.66
C SER A 47 -2.52 -6.38 -3.35
N VAL A 48 -1.38 -6.47 -4.04
CA VAL A 48 -0.28 -5.53 -3.83
C VAL A 48 -0.66 -4.12 -4.29
N ARG A 49 -1.30 -3.98 -5.46
CA ARG A 49 -1.81 -2.68 -5.93
C ARG A 49 -2.83 -2.06 -4.98
N ILE A 50 -3.73 -2.85 -4.42
CA ILE A 50 -4.69 -2.38 -3.41
C ILE A 50 -3.96 -1.94 -2.13
N THR A 51 -2.92 -2.68 -1.73
CA THR A 51 -2.15 -2.39 -0.53
C THR A 51 -1.37 -1.07 -0.66
N GLN A 52 -0.64 -0.85 -1.76
CA GLN A 52 0.11 0.39 -1.97
C GLN A 52 -0.81 1.62 -2.08
N ASN A 53 -1.91 1.51 -2.83
CA ASN A 53 -2.93 2.57 -2.91
C ASN A 53 -3.46 2.95 -1.52
N ARG A 54 -3.82 1.95 -0.71
CA ARG A 54 -4.31 2.18 0.66
C ARG A 54 -3.24 2.79 1.55
N MET A 55 -1.98 2.37 1.42
CA MET A 55 -0.89 2.95 2.20
C MET A 55 -0.67 4.43 1.86
N ALA A 56 -0.80 4.81 0.59
CA ALA A 56 -0.71 6.21 0.17
C ALA A 56 -1.85 7.04 0.77
N ASP A 57 -3.08 6.52 0.73
CA ASP A 57 -4.24 7.17 1.36
C ASP A 57 -4.05 7.34 2.87
N ILE A 58 -3.60 6.29 3.57
CA ILE A 58 -3.34 6.33 5.02
C ILE A 58 -2.18 7.31 5.34
N MET A 59 -1.16 7.40 4.49
CA MET A 59 -0.04 8.32 4.69
C MET A 59 -0.51 9.78 4.63
N LEU A 60 -1.29 10.13 3.61
CA LEU A 60 -1.87 11.47 3.50
C LEU A 60 -2.84 11.77 4.64
N GLU A 61 -3.67 10.80 5.03
CA GLU A 61 -4.58 10.95 6.16
C GLU A 61 -3.82 11.22 7.46
N ASP A 62 -2.79 10.42 7.76
CA ASP A 62 -1.97 10.62 8.95
C ASP A 62 -1.31 12.00 8.92
N ILE A 63 -0.57 12.35 7.86
CA ILE A 63 0.04 13.68 7.74
C ILE A 63 -1.00 14.78 7.98
N SER A 64 -2.16 14.68 7.32
CA SER A 64 -3.21 15.69 7.44
C SER A 64 -3.75 15.85 8.87
N LYS A 65 -3.88 14.74 9.60
CA LYS A 65 -4.36 14.73 10.98
C LYS A 65 -3.45 15.53 11.89
N TYR A 66 -2.13 15.38 11.73
CA TYR A 66 -1.15 16.13 12.53
C TYR A 66 -0.96 17.55 12.00
N PHE A 67 -1.00 17.75 10.69
CA PHE A 67 -0.78 19.07 10.07
C PHE A 67 -1.94 20.03 10.33
N LYS A 68 -3.17 19.54 10.52
CA LYS A 68 -4.34 20.41 10.76
C LYS A 68 -4.20 21.35 11.96
N SER A 69 -3.43 20.93 12.97
CA SER A 69 -3.12 21.71 14.16
C SER A 69 -1.74 22.38 14.09
N ALA A 70 -1.13 22.43 12.91
CA ALA A 70 0.16 23.08 12.69
C ALA A 70 0.05 24.58 12.99
N VAL A 71 1.05 25.08 13.70
CA VAL A 71 1.21 26.49 14.05
C VAL A 71 2.38 27.13 13.31
N SER A 72 3.29 26.31 12.80
CA SER A 72 4.39 26.73 11.93
C SER A 72 4.61 25.66 10.88
N PHE A 73 5.04 26.11 9.71
CA PHE A 73 5.40 25.24 8.60
C PHE A 73 6.61 25.83 7.89
N GLU A 74 7.58 24.98 7.60
CA GLU A 74 8.81 25.32 6.93
C GLU A 74 9.15 24.23 5.92
N GLU A 75 9.53 24.65 4.74
CA GLU A 75 9.95 23.78 3.65
C GLU A 75 11.43 24.05 3.38
N ASN A 76 12.21 22.98 3.28
CA ASN A 76 13.64 23.04 3.01
C ASN A 76 14.02 21.99 1.99
N THR A 77 15.00 22.29 1.15
CA THR A 77 15.63 21.32 0.26
C THR A 77 17.05 21.06 0.73
N ILE A 78 17.39 19.81 1.04
CA ILE A 78 18.76 19.41 1.43
C ILE A 78 19.24 18.34 0.46
N ASN A 79 20.32 18.63 -0.27
CA ASN A 79 20.89 17.73 -1.28
C ASN A 79 19.87 17.27 -2.35
N GLY A 80 18.94 18.16 -2.74
CA GLY A 80 17.88 17.85 -3.70
C GLY A 80 16.71 17.03 -3.11
N LEU A 81 16.72 16.73 -1.81
CA LEU A 81 15.61 16.09 -1.11
C LEU A 81 14.74 17.13 -0.42
N GLU A 82 13.44 17.05 -0.65
CA GLU A 82 12.47 17.91 0.00
C GLU A 82 12.19 17.46 1.44
N ILE A 83 12.22 18.44 2.32
CA ILE A 83 12.07 18.26 3.76
C ILE A 83 11.06 19.28 4.26
N TYR A 84 9.93 18.76 4.69
CA TYR A 84 8.85 19.55 5.28
C TYR A 84 8.91 19.42 6.79
N LYS A 85 8.98 20.54 7.50
CA LYS A 85 8.96 20.60 8.95
C LYS A 85 7.76 21.41 9.40
N PHE A 86 7.10 20.96 10.44
CA PHE A 86 6.03 21.74 11.05
C PHE A 86 5.94 21.45 12.54
N GLU A 87 5.52 22.46 13.30
CA GLU A 87 5.21 22.31 14.70
C GLU A 87 3.69 22.28 14.87
N ALA A 88 3.17 21.28 15.58
CA ALA A 88 1.73 21.10 15.74
C ALA A 88 1.36 20.54 17.11
N PHE A 89 0.10 20.75 17.52
CA PHE A 89 -0.45 20.08 18.68
C PHE A 89 -0.80 18.63 18.33
N SER A 90 -0.14 17.69 18.99
CA SER A 90 -0.35 16.27 18.78
C SER A 90 -1.82 15.88 19.05
N PRO A 91 -2.49 15.17 18.13
CA PRO A 91 -3.85 14.72 18.31
C PRO A 91 -4.00 13.63 19.39
N GLN A 92 -2.89 13.07 19.90
CA GLN A 92 -2.92 12.01 20.90
C GLN A 92 -2.95 12.55 22.34
N ASP A 93 -2.17 13.59 22.60
CA ASP A 93 -1.91 14.12 23.95
C ASP A 93 -2.11 15.65 24.05
N GLY A 94 -2.36 16.34 22.94
CA GLY A 94 -2.53 17.79 22.87
C GLY A 94 -1.24 18.58 23.07
N ASN A 95 -0.09 17.92 23.24
CA ASN A 95 1.18 18.60 23.45
C ASN A 95 1.76 19.10 22.13
N LYS A 96 2.48 20.22 22.19
CA LYS A 96 3.19 20.76 21.04
C LYS A 96 4.39 19.87 20.70
N LYS A 97 4.50 19.45 19.44
CA LYS A 97 5.56 18.57 18.95
C LYS A 97 6.06 19.01 17.58
N ASN A 98 7.28 18.59 17.26
CA ASN A 98 7.90 18.83 15.97
C ASN A 98 7.70 17.63 15.06
N TYR A 99 7.22 17.88 13.85
CA TYR A 99 7.02 16.88 12.83
C TYR A 99 7.91 17.15 11.64
N LYS A 100 8.30 16.06 10.97
CA LYS A 100 9.14 16.11 9.79
C LYS A 100 8.64 15.10 8.77
N ILE A 101 8.45 15.54 7.53
CA ILE A 101 8.20 14.70 6.37
C ILE A 101 9.45 14.79 5.50
N ILE A 102 10.00 13.64 5.11
CA ILE A 102 11.26 13.55 4.39
C ILE A 102 11.05 12.62 3.21
N GLU A 103 11.30 13.13 2.01
CA GLU A 103 11.58 12.27 0.88
C GLU A 103 13.04 11.82 0.94
N THR A 104 13.25 10.52 0.84
CA THR A 104 14.55 9.88 1.01
C THR A 104 15.12 9.48 -0.34
N SER A 105 16.45 9.38 -0.44
CA SER A 105 17.14 9.03 -1.69
C SER A 105 16.80 7.63 -2.22
N ASP A 106 16.18 6.78 -1.41
CA ASP A 106 15.72 5.44 -1.78
C ASP A 106 14.22 5.39 -2.10
N SER A 107 13.65 6.53 -2.56
CA SER A 107 12.25 6.64 -3.01
C SER A 107 11.27 6.26 -1.92
N LYS A 108 11.46 6.81 -0.71
CA LYS A 108 10.54 6.60 0.42
C LYS A 108 10.14 7.94 1.00
N LEU A 109 8.91 8.00 1.47
CA LEU A 109 8.42 9.11 2.27
C LEU A 109 8.33 8.68 3.72
N GLU A 110 9.08 9.37 4.58
CA GLU A 110 9.09 9.16 6.02
C GLU A 110 8.37 10.29 6.74
N PHE A 111 7.45 9.93 7.64
CA PHE A 111 6.79 10.86 8.54
C PHE A 111 7.26 10.60 9.97
N ARG A 112 7.84 11.62 10.60
CA ARG A 112 8.52 11.54 11.90
C ARG A 112 7.96 12.55 12.90
N GLU A 113 7.88 12.16 14.17
CA GLU A 113 7.56 13.01 15.33
C GLU A 113 8.78 13.06 16.24
N ASN A 114 9.29 14.26 16.52
CA ASN A 114 10.48 14.50 17.35
C ASN A 114 11.67 13.57 16.95
N GLY A 115 11.81 13.31 15.64
CA GLY A 115 12.83 12.41 15.08
C GLY A 115 12.45 10.91 15.04
N LYS A 116 11.44 10.47 15.80
CA LYS A 116 10.94 9.10 15.79
C LYS A 116 10.05 8.84 14.57
N LEU A 117 10.30 7.75 13.86
CA LEU A 117 9.48 7.33 12.72
C LEU A 117 8.06 6.96 13.19
N ILE A 118 7.06 7.64 12.63
CA ILE A 118 5.63 7.31 12.80
C ILE A 118 5.19 6.40 11.67
N ARG A 119 5.46 6.82 10.43
CA ARG A 119 5.04 6.12 9.23
C ARG A 119 6.07 6.24 8.13
N LYS A 120 6.09 5.23 7.27
CA LYS A 120 6.90 5.17 6.07
C LYS A 120 6.08 4.53 4.96
N ILE A 121 6.24 5.05 3.74
CA ILE A 121 5.78 4.39 2.52
C ILE A 121 6.96 4.33 1.55
N ASP A 122 7.09 3.19 0.88
CA ASP A 122 8.15 2.93 -0.11
C ASP A 122 7.62 3.21 -1.53
N SER A 123 8.53 3.30 -2.51
CA SER A 123 8.21 3.52 -3.94
C SER A 123 7.55 4.87 -4.24
N VAL A 124 7.97 5.92 -3.55
CA VAL A 124 7.51 7.29 -3.78
C VAL A 124 8.29 7.90 -4.95
N ASP A 125 7.56 8.44 -5.92
CA ASP A 125 8.13 9.20 -7.04
C ASP A 125 8.33 10.67 -6.66
N ASP A 126 7.36 11.23 -5.93
CA ASP A 126 7.30 12.65 -5.60
C ASP A 126 6.30 12.89 -4.45
N PHE A 127 6.60 13.86 -3.59
CA PHE A 127 5.67 14.36 -2.56
C PHE A 127 5.80 15.88 -2.39
N ASP A 128 4.68 16.58 -2.57
CA ASP A 128 4.63 18.04 -2.53
C ASP A 128 3.54 18.55 -1.55
N ILE A 129 3.84 19.67 -0.90
CA ILE A 129 2.89 20.47 -0.11
C ILE A 129 2.79 21.86 -0.74
N ASN A 130 1.80 22.06 -1.60
CA ASN A 130 1.54 23.38 -2.17
C ASN A 130 0.92 24.31 -1.12
N LYS A 131 1.55 25.49 -0.96
CA LYS A 131 1.20 26.54 0.00
C LYS A 131 0.72 27.85 -0.63
N ASP A 132 0.54 27.88 -1.96
CA ASP A 132 0.29 29.09 -2.76
C ASP A 132 -1.02 29.80 -2.36
N ASN A 133 -1.95 29.09 -1.73
CA ASN A 133 -3.26 29.60 -1.32
C ASN A 133 -3.49 29.48 0.19
N SER A 134 -2.46 29.75 1.00
CA SER A 134 -2.57 29.74 2.47
C SER A 134 -3.80 30.54 2.96
N PRO A 135 -4.61 30.02 3.90
CA PRO A 135 -4.35 28.86 4.77
C PRO A 135 -4.73 27.49 4.19
N LEU A 136 -5.08 27.41 2.89
CA LEU A 136 -5.35 26.15 2.20
C LEU A 136 -4.05 25.53 1.66
N TYR A 137 -3.73 24.35 2.17
CA TYR A 137 -2.59 23.54 1.73
C TYR A 137 -3.08 22.36 0.90
N ILE A 138 -2.34 22.01 -0.15
CA ILE A 138 -2.65 20.87 -1.00
C ILE A 138 -1.49 19.89 -0.93
N PHE A 139 -1.73 18.72 -0.34
CA PHE A 139 -0.77 17.63 -0.32
C PHE A 139 -0.95 16.79 -1.57
N LYS A 140 0.15 16.52 -2.27
CA LYS A 140 0.21 15.62 -3.42
C LYS A 140 1.23 14.54 -3.14
N LEU A 141 0.81 13.28 -3.29
CA LEU A 141 1.68 12.12 -3.16
C LEU A 141 1.60 11.30 -4.43
N ARG A 142 2.76 11.02 -5.01
CA ARG A 142 2.90 10.17 -6.17
C ARG A 142 3.70 8.92 -5.83
N VAL A 143 3.13 7.76 -6.12
CA VAL A 143 3.69 6.45 -5.75
C VAL A 143 3.74 5.55 -6.98
N ILE A 144 4.86 4.88 -7.19
CA ILE A 144 5.07 3.91 -8.26
C ILE A 144 4.66 2.54 -7.72
N ASN A 145 3.73 1.88 -8.40
CA ASN A 145 3.35 0.52 -8.03
C ASN A 145 4.32 -0.52 -8.63
N GLN A 146 4.16 -1.78 -8.24
CA GLN A 146 5.01 -2.86 -8.76
C GLN A 146 4.88 -3.10 -10.27
N SER A 147 3.80 -2.64 -10.89
CA SER A 147 3.57 -2.68 -12.34
C SER A 147 4.10 -1.42 -13.05
N GLU A 148 4.90 -0.60 -12.35
CA GLU A 148 5.45 0.68 -12.81
C GLU A 148 4.38 1.74 -13.16
N GLU A 149 3.13 1.53 -12.75
CA GLU A 149 2.08 2.54 -12.90
C GLU A 149 2.20 3.60 -11.80
N ILE A 150 1.97 4.85 -12.19
CA ILE A 150 2.00 6.00 -11.28
C ILE A 150 0.60 6.19 -10.67
N ILE A 151 0.54 6.11 -9.34
CA ILE A 151 -0.63 6.45 -8.54
C ILE A 151 -0.46 7.88 -8.02
N ILE A 152 -1.45 8.73 -8.23
CA ILE A 152 -1.46 10.10 -7.70
C ILE A 152 -2.59 10.23 -6.68
N LYS A 153 -2.24 10.71 -5.48
CA LYS A 153 -3.18 11.02 -4.41
C LYS A 153 -3.05 12.48 -4.03
N GLN A 154 -4.19 13.11 -3.73
CA GLN A 154 -4.25 14.51 -3.33
C GLN A 154 -5.19 14.68 -2.15
N LEU A 155 -4.81 15.54 -1.20
CA LEU A 155 -5.65 15.95 -0.09
C LEU A 155 -5.54 17.46 0.11
N ASN A 156 -6.69 18.13 0.21
CA ASN A 156 -6.76 19.56 0.50
C ASN A 156 -7.02 19.75 2.00
N LEU A 157 -6.23 20.59 2.66
CA LEU A 157 -6.29 20.81 4.10
C LEU A 157 -6.26 22.30 4.44
N ASP A 158 -7.19 22.72 5.29
CA ASP A 158 -7.23 24.07 5.84
C ASP A 158 -6.48 24.11 7.18
N ALA A 159 -5.34 24.82 7.23
CA ALA A 159 -4.46 24.92 8.38
C ALA A 159 -4.40 26.36 8.91
N ARG A 160 -5.55 26.86 9.38
CA ARG A 160 -5.78 28.25 9.85
C ARG A 160 -4.86 28.73 10.99
N ASN A 161 -4.20 27.81 11.68
CA ASN A 161 -3.35 28.13 12.83
C ASN A 161 -1.92 28.49 12.42
N ILE A 162 -1.52 28.23 11.17
CA ILE A 162 -0.26 28.71 10.62
C ILE A 162 -0.45 30.19 10.31
N ALA A 163 0.37 31.04 10.91
CA ALA A 163 0.36 32.47 10.60
C ALA A 163 0.65 32.65 9.11
N VAL A 164 -0.26 33.31 8.39
CA VAL A 164 0.03 33.80 7.05
C VAL A 164 1.02 34.95 7.24
N GLU A 165 2.25 34.81 6.74
CA GLU A 165 3.14 35.97 6.66
C GLU A 165 2.43 36.99 5.76
N ASP A 166 1.95 38.08 6.35
CA ASP A 166 1.45 39.20 5.58
C ASP A 166 2.60 39.66 4.67
N GLU A 167 2.40 39.59 3.35
CA GLU A 167 3.28 40.21 2.35
C GLU A 167 3.29 41.74 2.59
N TYR A 168 4.14 42.19 3.51
CA TYR A 168 4.58 43.56 3.62
C TYR A 168 6.10 43.59 3.47
N ASN A 169 6.55 43.67 2.22
CA ASN A 169 7.56 44.64 1.76
C ASN A 169 7.71 44.62 0.24
#